data_AF-A0A7R9Z5H4-F1
#
_entry.id   AF-A0A7R9Z5H4-F1
#
_cell.length_a   1.000
_cell.length_b   1.000
_cell.length_c   1.000
_cell.angle_alpha   90.00
_cell.angle_beta   90.00
_cell.angle_gamma   90.00
#
_symmetry.space_group_name_H-M   'P 1'
#
loop_
_entity.id
_entity.type
_entity.pdbx_description
1 polymer ?
#
loop_
_entity_poly.entity_id
_entity_poly.type
_entity_poly.pdbx_seq_one_letter_code
_entity_poly.pdbx_strand_id
1 'polypeptide(L)'
;DHPDGTSTAVFFAVDPRIPPVLLRTSRRDRLLGRRILVAIDSWPSDSPYPLGHYVRTLGRSGTKDVETEVLLHEHDIPCDPFPAKVLACLPPADYRIGADGDGPERTDLRHLPVLSIDPPGCKDIDDALHCTVLPNGNYQVGVHIADVTHYVKAGTAIDLEAANRSTSTYLVNKRLDMLPGLLTTDLCSLKGNVDRYAFSVLWEVTPEADIIDVDFRKTIIHSIAALTYQQAQGLIDQPDDPADIQAGAVKRLASLARKFRARRIEAGALTLASPEVKFVLDSESLNPTDVQAYALFEANALVEEFMLLANVTVAKKILRHYPTL
;
A
#
# COMPACT_ATOMS: atom_id res chain seq x y z
N ASP A 1 -8.51 2.38 -49.72
CA ASP A 1 -7.16 2.92 -49.94
C ASP A 1 -7.24 4.22 -50.69
N HIS A 2 -6.30 5.13 -50.41
CA HIS A 2 -6.22 6.47 -50.98
C HIS A 2 -5.16 6.52 -52.09
N PRO A 3 -5.28 7.46 -53.04
CA PRO A 3 -4.35 7.57 -54.17
C PRO A 3 -2.90 7.89 -53.79
N ASP A 4 -2.65 8.34 -52.56
CA ASP A 4 -1.30 8.59 -52.02
C ASP A 4 -0.66 7.35 -51.36
N GLY A 5 -1.27 6.18 -51.50
CA GLY A 5 -0.79 4.93 -50.89
C GLY A 5 -1.11 4.80 -49.40
N THR A 6 -1.87 5.73 -48.82
CA THR A 6 -2.37 5.58 -47.44
C THR A 6 -3.69 4.80 -47.43
N SER A 7 -3.99 4.16 -46.30
CA SER A 7 -5.26 3.47 -46.07
C SER A 7 -5.97 4.09 -44.87
N THR A 8 -7.29 4.20 -44.93
CA THR A 8 -8.10 4.46 -43.73
C THR A 8 -8.37 3.14 -43.04
N ALA A 9 -7.98 3.03 -41.78
CA ALA A 9 -8.29 1.91 -40.91
C ALA A 9 -9.23 2.37 -39.79
N VAL A 10 -9.98 1.42 -39.25
CA VAL A 10 -10.82 1.63 -38.06
C VAL A 10 -10.04 1.10 -36.86
N PHE A 11 -9.86 1.94 -35.85
CA PHE A 11 -9.30 1.59 -34.56
C PHE A 11 -10.44 1.36 -33.57
N PHE A 12 -10.38 0.23 -32.85
CA PHE A 12 -11.28 -0.08 -31.76
C PHE A 12 -10.53 0.12 -30.45
N ALA A 13 -11.01 1.02 -29.60
CA ALA A 13 -10.51 1.20 -28.26
C ALA A 13 -10.81 -0.04 -27.40
N VAL A 14 -10.05 -0.22 -26.31
CA VAL A 14 -10.30 -1.30 -25.36
C VAL A 14 -11.51 -0.96 -24.48
N ASP A 15 -11.64 0.29 -24.02
CA ASP A 15 -12.86 0.82 -23.43
C ASP A 15 -14.02 0.83 -24.46
N PRO A 16 -15.08 0.03 -24.25
CA PRO A 16 -16.23 -0.04 -25.16
C PRO A 16 -17.08 1.24 -25.17
N ARG A 17 -16.86 2.17 -24.23
CA ARG A 17 -17.53 3.49 -24.19
C ARG A 17 -16.98 4.45 -25.24
N ILE A 18 -15.77 4.20 -25.75
CA ILE A 18 -15.14 5.02 -26.78
C ILE A 18 -15.56 4.50 -28.16
N PRO A 19 -16.14 5.34 -29.03
CA PRO A 19 -16.55 4.94 -30.37
C PRO A 19 -15.33 4.58 -31.23
N PRO A 20 -15.51 3.75 -32.28
CA PRO A 20 -14.41 3.43 -33.20
C PRO A 20 -13.83 4.69 -33.85
N VAL A 21 -12.51 4.77 -33.94
CA VAL A 21 -11.78 5.96 -34.43
C VAL A 21 -11.23 5.67 -35.83
N LEU A 22 -11.41 6.60 -36.76
CA LEU A 22 -10.79 6.51 -38.10
C LEU A 22 -9.34 6.99 -38.05
N LEU A 23 -8.47 6.17 -38.60
CA LEU A 23 -7.02 6.40 -38.58
C LEU A 23 -6.46 6.26 -40.00
N ARG A 24 -5.81 7.32 -40.50
CA ARG A 24 -5.12 7.30 -41.79
C ARG A 24 -3.68 6.82 -41.60
N THR A 25 -3.31 5.72 -42.24
CA THR A 25 -1.97 5.13 -42.09
C THR A 25 -1.50 4.43 -43.36
N SER A 26 -0.21 4.53 -43.66
CA SER A 26 0.46 3.74 -44.71
C SER A 26 1.03 2.41 -44.19
N ARG A 27 0.92 2.14 -42.88
CA ARG A 27 1.53 0.97 -42.22
C ARG A 27 0.49 0.03 -41.62
N ARG A 28 -0.70 -0.08 -42.23
CA ARG A 28 -1.82 -0.90 -41.74
C ARG A 28 -1.38 -2.30 -41.31
N ASP A 29 -0.68 -3.02 -42.19
CA ASP A 29 -0.26 -4.40 -41.95
C ASP A 29 0.67 -4.57 -40.74
N ARG A 30 1.46 -3.53 -40.41
CA ARG A 30 2.35 -3.57 -39.24
C ARG A 30 1.61 -3.30 -37.93
N LEU A 31 0.45 -2.65 -37.98
CA LEU A 31 -0.36 -2.32 -36.81
C LEU A 31 -1.38 -3.41 -36.47
N LEU A 32 -1.75 -4.25 -37.45
CA LEU A 32 -2.65 -5.39 -37.22
C LEU A 32 -2.07 -6.36 -36.18
N GLY A 33 -2.92 -6.80 -35.24
CA GLY A 33 -2.53 -7.72 -34.16
C GLY A 33 -1.64 -7.09 -33.07
N ARG A 34 -1.51 -5.77 -33.05
CA ARG A 34 -0.73 -5.03 -32.05
C ARG A 34 -1.61 -4.07 -31.25
N ARG A 35 -1.25 -3.85 -30.00
CA ARG A 35 -1.83 -2.79 -29.16
C ARG A 35 -1.15 -1.47 -29.52
N ILE A 36 -1.94 -0.45 -29.80
CA ILE A 36 -1.48 0.87 -30.24
C ILE A 36 -2.21 1.95 -29.44
N LEU A 37 -1.54 3.09 -29.28
CA LEU A 37 -2.10 4.29 -28.66
C LEU A 37 -2.48 5.28 -29.77
N VAL A 38 -3.70 5.79 -29.68
CA VAL A 38 -4.31 6.69 -30.65
C VAL A 38 -4.85 7.89 -29.89
N ALA A 39 -4.55 9.10 -30.39
CA ALA A 39 -5.13 10.33 -29.89
C ALA A 39 -6.27 10.75 -30.81
N ILE A 40 -7.41 11.16 -30.23
CA ILE A 40 -8.54 11.70 -30.98
C ILE A 40 -8.27 13.19 -31.22
N ASP A 41 -8.34 13.62 -32.48
CA ASP A 41 -8.02 14.99 -32.88
C ASP A 41 -9.28 15.83 -33.05
N SER A 42 -10.26 15.32 -33.79
CA SER A 42 -11.49 16.04 -34.12
C SER A 42 -12.60 15.07 -34.49
N TRP A 43 -13.84 15.54 -34.37
CA TRP A 43 -15.00 14.80 -34.85
C TRP A 43 -15.83 15.70 -35.77
N PRO A 44 -15.56 15.67 -37.08
CA PRO A 44 -16.32 16.42 -38.07
C PRO A 44 -17.81 15.99 -38.09
N SER A 45 -18.72 16.94 -38.29
CA SER A 45 -20.17 16.68 -38.29
C SER A 45 -20.65 15.80 -39.45
N ASP A 46 -19.87 15.72 -40.53
CA ASP A 46 -20.10 14.88 -41.70
C ASP A 46 -19.53 13.46 -41.55
N SER A 47 -18.81 13.19 -40.46
CA SER A 47 -18.21 11.88 -40.18
C SER A 47 -18.96 11.13 -39.08
N PRO A 48 -19.39 9.88 -39.32
CA PRO A 48 -20.00 9.06 -38.27
C PRO A 48 -19.01 8.63 -37.18
N TYR A 49 -17.70 8.79 -37.41
CA TYR A 49 -16.62 8.39 -36.50
C TYR A 49 -15.65 9.55 -36.26
N PRO A 50 -15.06 9.66 -35.06
CA PRO A 50 -13.98 10.61 -34.81
C PRO A 50 -12.74 10.30 -35.66
N LEU A 51 -11.99 11.35 -35.97
CA LEU A 51 -10.67 11.26 -36.59
C LEU A 51 -9.60 11.27 -35.50
N GLY A 52 -8.63 10.39 -35.62
CA GLY A 52 -7.47 10.38 -34.74
C GLY A 52 -6.19 10.01 -35.46
N HIS A 53 -5.07 10.21 -34.76
CA HIS A 53 -3.75 9.86 -35.25
C HIS A 53 -3.06 8.84 -34.35
N TYR A 54 -2.18 8.06 -34.98
CA TYR A 54 -1.32 7.12 -34.29
C TYR A 54 -0.26 7.86 -33.47
N VAL A 55 -0.11 7.48 -32.20
CA VAL A 55 0.93 8.01 -31.31
C VAL A 55 2.10 7.04 -31.23
N ARG A 56 1.85 5.81 -30.75
CA ARG A 56 2.89 4.78 -30.58
C ARG A 56 2.32 3.36 -30.55
N THR A 57 3.18 2.38 -30.77
CA THR A 57 2.85 0.95 -30.62
C THR A 57 3.34 0.48 -29.26
N LEU A 58 2.47 -0.16 -28.49
CA LEU A 58 2.81 -0.76 -27.20
C LEU A 58 3.48 -2.12 -27.42
N GLY A 59 2.87 -2.97 -28.25
CA GLY A 59 3.46 -4.27 -28.59
C GLY A 59 2.46 -5.22 -29.22
N ARG A 60 2.77 -6.52 -29.21
CA ARG A 60 1.89 -7.57 -29.76
C ARG A 60 0.71 -7.80 -28.81
N SER A 61 -0.50 -7.94 -29.35
CA SER A 61 -1.66 -8.27 -28.54
C SER A 61 -1.54 -9.69 -27.95
N GLY A 62 -2.01 -9.86 -26.72
CA GLY A 62 -1.98 -11.13 -25.99
C GLY A 62 -0.69 -11.42 -25.23
N THR A 63 0.34 -10.56 -25.31
CA THR A 63 1.53 -10.68 -24.45
C THR A 63 1.29 -9.99 -23.11
N LYS A 64 1.62 -10.68 -22.00
CA LYS A 64 1.40 -10.22 -20.62
C LYS A 64 1.80 -8.76 -20.39
N ASP A 65 3.05 -8.41 -20.69
CA ASP A 65 3.59 -7.07 -20.40
C ASP A 65 2.86 -5.97 -21.18
N VAL A 66 2.45 -6.24 -22.42
CA VAL A 66 1.73 -5.28 -23.26
C VAL A 66 0.29 -5.10 -22.78
N GLU A 67 -0.40 -6.18 -22.39
CA GLU A 67 -1.76 -6.07 -21.84
C GLU A 67 -1.75 -5.38 -20.47
N THR A 68 -0.69 -5.57 -19.66
CA THR A 68 -0.46 -4.79 -18.44
C THR A 68 -0.24 -3.31 -18.76
N GLU A 69 0.59 -2.97 -19.75
CA GLU A 69 0.83 -1.57 -20.15
C GLU A 69 -0.46 -0.89 -20.67
N VAL A 70 -1.28 -1.61 -21.44
CA VAL A 70 -2.60 -1.14 -21.88
C VAL A 70 -3.49 -0.81 -20.67
N LEU A 71 -3.59 -1.73 -19.71
CA LEU A 71 -4.41 -1.54 -18.51
C LEU A 71 -3.99 -0.30 -17.72
N LEU A 72 -2.68 -0.11 -17.55
CA LEU A 72 -2.11 1.04 -16.84
C LEU A 72 -2.43 2.36 -17.55
N HIS A 73 -2.34 2.39 -18.89
CA HIS A 73 -2.71 3.58 -19.66
C HIS A 73 -4.21 3.88 -19.63
N GLU A 74 -5.08 2.87 -19.69
CA GLU A 74 -6.53 3.10 -19.62
C GLU A 74 -6.99 3.69 -18.29
N HIS A 75 -6.27 3.39 -17.21
CA HIS A 75 -6.58 3.88 -15.86
C HIS A 75 -5.70 5.07 -15.44
N ASP A 76 -4.94 5.64 -16.38
CA ASP A 76 -4.01 6.77 -16.14
C ASP A 76 -3.05 6.54 -14.96
N ILE A 77 -2.53 5.32 -14.85
CA ILE A 77 -1.64 4.92 -13.76
C ILE A 77 -0.19 5.15 -14.18
N PRO A 78 0.55 6.06 -13.50
CA PRO A 78 1.94 6.35 -13.84
C PRO A 78 2.81 5.10 -13.66
N CYS A 79 3.42 4.64 -14.75
CA CYS A 79 4.30 3.47 -14.74
C CYS A 79 5.76 3.79 -15.06
N ASP A 80 6.08 5.07 -15.27
CA ASP A 80 7.41 5.53 -15.60
C ASP A 80 8.37 5.47 -14.40
N PRO A 81 9.67 5.25 -14.66
CA PRO A 81 10.70 5.37 -13.63
C PRO A 81 10.68 6.75 -12.96
N PHE A 82 11.08 6.79 -11.69
CA PHE A 82 11.16 8.04 -10.96
C PHE A 82 12.16 9.02 -11.62
N PRO A 83 11.77 10.28 -11.86
CA PRO A 83 12.65 11.29 -12.43
C PRO A 83 13.91 11.52 -11.58
N ALA A 84 15.03 11.91 -12.20
CA ALA A 84 16.28 12.18 -11.48
C ALA A 84 16.13 13.24 -10.36
N LYS A 85 15.28 14.25 -10.57
CA LYS A 85 14.95 15.27 -9.55
C LYS A 85 14.30 14.67 -8.29
N VAL A 86 13.56 13.58 -8.42
CA VAL A 86 12.92 12.85 -7.30
C VAL A 86 13.96 12.02 -6.56
N LEU A 87 14.81 11.30 -7.31
CA LEU A 87 15.88 10.49 -6.74
C LEU A 87 16.92 11.33 -5.99
N ALA A 88 17.15 12.57 -6.43
CA ALA A 88 18.04 13.53 -5.75
C ALA A 88 17.52 13.99 -4.38
N CYS A 89 16.24 13.78 -4.06
CA CYS A 89 15.68 14.06 -2.74
C CYS A 89 15.91 12.93 -1.73
N LEU A 90 16.41 11.77 -2.18
CA LEU A 90 16.64 10.63 -1.30
C LEU A 90 17.87 10.87 -0.40
N PRO A 91 17.83 10.36 0.84
CA PRO A 91 19.03 10.31 1.66
C PRO A 91 20.09 9.38 1.02
N PRO A 92 21.36 9.48 1.44
CA PRO A 92 22.40 8.55 1.04
C PRO A 92 22.01 7.09 1.29
N ALA A 93 22.49 6.17 0.45
CA ALA A 93 22.15 4.76 0.55
C ALA A 93 22.67 4.08 1.84
N ASP A 94 23.66 4.68 2.50
CA ASP A 94 24.24 4.24 3.77
C ASP A 94 23.63 4.94 4.99
N TYR A 95 22.50 5.65 4.81
CA TYR A 95 21.81 6.33 5.89
C TYR A 95 21.44 5.34 7.02
N ARG A 96 21.83 5.70 8.25
CA ARG A 96 21.52 4.96 9.46
C ARG A 96 21.00 5.90 10.53
N ILE A 97 20.05 5.41 11.31
CA ILE A 97 19.57 6.08 12.51
C ILE A 97 20.72 6.08 13.53
N GLY A 98 21.12 7.27 13.99
CA GLY A 98 22.16 7.42 15.00
C GLY A 98 21.72 6.87 16.37
N ALA A 99 22.68 6.62 17.27
CA ALA A 99 22.40 6.05 18.60
C ALA A 99 21.42 6.90 19.43
N ASP A 100 21.51 8.22 19.29
CA ASP A 100 20.66 9.22 19.96
C ASP A 100 19.42 9.63 19.12
N GLY A 101 19.23 9.03 17.94
CA GLY A 101 18.29 9.50 16.92
C GLY A 101 18.68 10.84 16.28
N ASP A 102 17.87 11.33 15.34
CA ASP A 102 18.04 12.64 14.68
C ASP A 102 17.69 13.84 15.62
N GLY A 103 17.77 13.68 16.95
CA GLY A 103 17.60 14.75 17.93
C GLY A 103 16.62 14.47 19.08
N PRO A 104 16.51 15.40 20.04
CA PRO A 104 15.76 15.24 21.31
C PRO A 104 14.23 15.22 21.17
N GLU A 105 13.69 15.36 19.97
CA GLU A 105 12.24 15.41 19.71
C GLU A 105 11.58 14.03 19.66
N ARG A 106 12.34 12.93 19.55
CA ARG A 106 11.81 11.58 19.40
C ARG A 106 11.88 10.80 20.70
N THR A 107 10.77 10.16 21.07
CA THR A 107 10.74 9.26 22.24
C THR A 107 11.31 7.89 21.88
N ASP A 108 12.24 7.39 22.68
CA ASP A 108 12.83 6.06 22.50
C ASP A 108 11.90 4.97 23.05
N LEU A 109 11.40 4.12 22.14
CA LEU A 109 10.53 2.99 22.45
C LEU A 109 11.19 1.65 22.07
N ARG A 110 12.50 1.61 21.81
CA ARG A 110 13.22 0.39 21.39
C ARG A 110 13.22 -0.73 22.44
N HIS A 111 12.94 -0.40 23.69
CA HIS A 111 12.81 -1.35 24.80
C HIS A 111 11.46 -2.10 24.81
N LEU A 112 10.48 -1.66 24.01
CA LEU A 112 9.15 -2.27 23.95
C LEU A 112 9.13 -3.44 22.95
N PRO A 113 8.29 -4.47 23.19
CA PRO A 113 8.17 -5.63 22.30
C PRO A 113 7.29 -5.31 21.08
N VAL A 114 7.81 -4.47 20.18
CA VAL A 114 7.12 -4.07 18.95
C VAL A 114 7.25 -5.17 17.89
N LEU A 115 6.16 -5.50 17.20
CA LEU A 115 6.16 -6.50 16.12
C LEU A 115 5.23 -6.06 14.98
N SER A 116 5.49 -6.53 13.76
CA SER A 116 4.57 -6.34 12.62
C SER A 116 3.89 -7.65 12.24
N ILE A 117 2.70 -7.56 11.62
CA ILE A 117 1.93 -8.72 11.15
C ILE A 117 1.44 -8.42 9.73
N ASP A 118 2.03 -9.07 8.75
CA ASP A 118 1.88 -8.71 7.34
C ASP A 118 1.56 -9.92 6.45
N PRO A 119 1.12 -9.69 5.19
CA PRO A 119 1.08 -10.75 4.18
C PRO A 119 2.47 -11.36 3.92
N PRO A 120 2.55 -12.64 3.52
CA PRO A 120 3.82 -13.25 3.16
C PRO A 120 4.45 -12.54 1.96
N GLY A 121 5.72 -12.15 2.09
CA GLY A 121 6.47 -11.44 1.05
C GLY A 121 6.31 -9.92 1.07
N CYS A 122 5.60 -9.35 2.05
CA CYS A 122 5.55 -7.91 2.29
C CYS A 122 6.97 -7.35 2.52
N LYS A 123 7.32 -6.25 1.85
CA LYS A 123 8.63 -5.57 1.98
C LYS A 123 8.52 -4.16 2.54
N ASP A 124 7.33 -3.61 2.45
CA ASP A 124 6.88 -2.26 2.77
C ASP A 124 5.94 -2.35 3.96
N ILE A 125 6.54 -2.60 5.12
CA ILE A 125 5.82 -2.76 6.38
C ILE A 125 5.54 -1.36 6.92
N ASP A 126 4.28 -0.94 6.83
CA ASP A 126 3.86 0.41 7.23
C ASP A 126 3.50 0.50 8.72
N ASP A 127 3.00 -0.60 9.29
CA ASP A 127 2.51 -0.64 10.67
C ASP A 127 3.21 -1.70 11.53
N ALA A 128 3.31 -1.40 12.82
CA ALA A 128 3.74 -2.32 13.85
C ALA A 128 2.95 -2.07 15.14
N LEU A 129 2.81 -3.10 15.97
CA LEU A 129 2.01 -3.07 17.18
C LEU A 129 2.82 -3.53 18.39
N HIS A 130 2.45 -3.05 19.58
CA HIS A 130 2.87 -3.67 20.83
C HIS A 130 1.74 -3.66 21.86
N CYS A 131 1.85 -4.54 22.85
CA CYS A 131 0.99 -4.53 24.03
C CYS A 131 1.76 -5.00 25.28
N THR A 132 1.88 -4.13 26.28
CA THR A 132 2.53 -4.41 27.57
C THR A 132 1.55 -4.19 28.73
N VAL A 133 1.80 -4.86 29.85
CA VAL A 133 0.99 -4.70 31.06
C VAL A 133 1.58 -3.60 31.93
N LEU A 134 0.75 -2.64 32.33
CA LEU A 134 1.12 -1.55 33.22
C LEU A 134 1.02 -1.99 34.69
N PRO A 135 1.72 -1.31 35.63
CA PRO A 135 1.69 -1.66 37.06
C PRO A 135 0.30 -1.62 37.70
N ASN A 136 -0.63 -0.85 37.13
CA ASN A 136 -2.02 -0.74 37.59
C ASN A 136 -2.94 -1.86 37.04
N GLY A 137 -2.42 -2.77 36.21
CA GLY A 137 -3.18 -3.86 35.58
C GLY A 137 -3.82 -3.50 34.24
N ASN A 138 -3.73 -2.24 33.81
CA ASN A 138 -4.13 -1.84 32.46
C ASN A 138 -3.07 -2.29 31.43
N TYR A 139 -3.41 -2.14 30.15
CA TYR A 139 -2.49 -2.37 29.04
C TYR A 139 -2.03 -1.04 28.45
N GLN A 140 -0.74 -0.94 28.17
CA GLN A 140 -0.22 0.04 27.23
C GLN A 140 -0.19 -0.62 25.85
N VAL A 141 -0.94 -0.03 24.92
CA VAL A 141 -1.05 -0.49 23.54
C VAL A 141 -0.47 0.58 22.64
N GLY A 142 0.36 0.20 21.67
CA GLY A 142 0.86 1.11 20.66
C GLY A 142 0.61 0.61 19.26
N VAL A 143 0.18 1.53 18.39
CA VAL A 143 0.28 1.39 16.94
C VAL A 143 1.36 2.35 16.45
N HIS A 144 2.34 1.80 15.74
CA HIS A 144 3.50 2.51 15.23
C HIS A 144 3.44 2.52 13.71
N ILE A 145 3.33 3.70 13.12
CA ILE A 145 3.25 3.89 11.66
C ILE A 145 4.60 4.41 11.15
N ALA A 146 5.07 3.91 10.02
CA ALA A 146 6.29 4.37 9.36
C ALA A 146 6.33 5.91 9.23
N ASP A 147 7.40 6.55 9.70
CA ASP A 147 7.51 8.02 9.67
C ASP A 147 8.00 8.55 8.31
N VAL A 148 7.15 8.44 7.29
CA VAL A 148 7.43 8.96 5.94
C VAL A 148 7.69 10.47 5.95
N THR A 149 7.03 11.21 6.86
CA THR A 149 7.18 12.68 6.99
C THR A 149 8.58 13.11 7.40
N HIS A 150 9.38 12.19 7.94
CA HIS A 150 10.79 12.44 8.19
C HIS A 150 11.58 12.63 6.90
N TYR A 151 11.33 11.80 5.90
CA TYR A 151 12.10 11.74 4.65
C TYR A 151 11.49 12.58 3.53
N VAL A 152 10.17 12.68 3.46
CA VAL A 152 9.44 13.45 2.44
C VAL A 152 9.00 14.79 3.02
N LYS A 153 9.55 15.88 2.48
CA LYS A 153 9.20 17.25 2.92
C LYS A 153 8.27 17.93 1.92
N ALA A 154 7.31 18.69 2.44
CA ALA A 154 6.33 19.39 1.63
C ALA A 154 6.99 20.29 0.56
N GLY A 155 6.45 20.26 -0.66
CA GLY A 155 6.92 21.07 -1.79
C GLY A 155 8.19 20.57 -2.47
N THR A 156 8.79 19.47 -2.02
CA THR A 156 9.93 18.84 -2.70
C THR A 156 9.50 18.09 -3.97
N ALA A 157 10.44 17.78 -4.86
CA ALA A 157 10.13 17.04 -6.08
C ALA A 157 9.54 15.64 -5.78
N ILE A 158 10.01 14.98 -4.72
CA ILE A 158 9.48 13.69 -4.27
C ILE A 158 8.06 13.79 -3.71
N ASP A 159 7.72 14.87 -3.00
CA ASP A 159 6.37 15.15 -2.50
C ASP A 159 5.39 15.38 -3.65
N LEU A 160 5.76 16.19 -4.64
CA LEU A 160 4.93 16.44 -5.83
C LEU A 160 4.71 15.17 -6.66
N GLU A 161 5.73 14.33 -6.81
CA GLU A 161 5.62 13.05 -7.51
C GLU A 161 4.73 12.07 -6.73
N ALA A 162 4.88 11.99 -5.40
CA ALA A 162 4.04 11.17 -4.54
C ALA A 162 2.58 11.62 -4.59
N ALA A 163 2.32 12.94 -4.58
CA ALA A 163 0.99 13.50 -4.76
C ALA A 163 0.38 13.14 -6.13
N ASN A 164 1.17 13.21 -7.20
CA ASN A 164 0.72 12.83 -8.55
C ASN A 164 0.37 11.34 -8.65
N ARG A 165 1.16 10.46 -8.02
CA ARG A 165 0.89 9.01 -7.98
C ARG A 165 -0.24 8.65 -7.01
N SER A 166 -0.40 9.42 -5.93
CA SER A 166 -1.39 9.29 -4.85
C SER A 166 -1.36 7.99 -4.02
N THR A 167 -1.21 6.83 -4.66
CA THR A 167 -1.16 5.52 -4.00
C THR A 167 -0.29 4.55 -4.79
N SER A 168 0.23 3.52 -4.11
CA SER A 168 0.92 2.41 -4.78
C SER A 168 -0.12 1.50 -5.46
N THR A 169 0.07 1.19 -6.74
CA THR A 169 -0.84 0.30 -7.48
C THR A 169 -0.32 -1.13 -7.43
N TYR A 170 -1.17 -2.05 -6.96
CA TYR A 170 -0.88 -3.47 -6.88
C TYR A 170 -1.56 -4.24 -8.03
N LEU A 171 -0.77 -4.90 -8.84
CA LEU A 171 -1.19 -5.85 -9.87
C LEU A 171 -0.74 -7.25 -9.49
N VAL A 172 -1.30 -8.27 -10.15
CA VAL A 172 -0.96 -9.69 -9.89
C VAL A 172 0.54 -9.97 -9.97
N ASN A 173 1.23 -9.36 -10.94
CA ASN A 173 2.65 -9.60 -11.23
C ASN A 173 3.57 -8.41 -10.93
N LYS A 174 3.00 -7.24 -10.58
CA LYS A 174 3.78 -5.99 -10.50
C LYS A 174 3.20 -5.08 -9.42
N ARG A 175 4.09 -4.40 -8.70
CA ARG A 175 3.75 -3.28 -7.83
C ARG A 175 4.35 -2.01 -8.43
N LEU A 176 3.54 -0.96 -8.52
CA LEU A 176 3.98 0.38 -8.91
C LEU A 176 4.01 1.24 -7.66
N ASP A 177 5.22 1.55 -7.20
CA ASP A 177 5.42 2.26 -5.94
C ASP A 177 5.07 3.74 -6.07
N MET A 178 4.40 4.27 -5.05
CA MET A 178 4.19 5.72 -4.86
C MET A 178 5.50 6.44 -4.56
N LEU A 179 6.37 5.84 -3.75
CA LEU A 179 7.67 6.38 -3.35
C LEU A 179 8.82 5.53 -3.90
N PRO A 180 10.02 6.11 -4.11
CA PRO A 180 11.18 5.35 -4.57
C PRO A 180 11.54 4.19 -3.63
N GLY A 181 12.01 3.08 -4.22
CA GLY A 181 12.22 1.82 -3.50
C GLY A 181 13.10 1.91 -2.24
N LEU A 182 14.08 2.82 -2.19
CA LEU A 182 14.92 3.05 -1.00
C LEU A 182 14.10 3.47 0.22
N LEU A 183 13.06 4.31 0.05
CA LEU A 183 12.18 4.70 1.15
C LEU A 183 11.21 3.56 1.46
N THR A 184 10.50 3.08 0.45
CA THR A 184 9.39 2.13 0.60
C THR A 184 9.85 0.77 1.15
N THR A 185 10.94 0.21 0.63
CA THR A 185 11.37 -1.14 0.98
C THR A 185 12.47 -1.20 2.02
N ASP A 186 12.99 -0.05 2.48
CA ASP A 186 14.07 -0.04 3.46
C ASP A 186 13.91 0.98 4.58
N LEU A 187 14.01 2.28 4.29
CA LEU A 187 14.11 3.32 5.32
C LEU A 187 12.82 3.57 6.10
N CYS A 188 11.67 3.49 5.43
CA CYS A 188 10.35 3.64 6.05
C CYS A 188 9.80 2.29 6.54
N SER A 189 10.14 1.20 5.87
CA SER A 189 9.66 -0.14 6.22
C SER A 189 10.11 -0.54 7.63
N LEU A 190 9.14 -0.88 8.49
CA LEU A 190 9.33 -1.26 9.90
C LEU A 190 9.85 -2.70 10.07
N LYS A 191 10.96 -3.00 9.40
CA LYS A 191 11.60 -4.32 9.38
C LYS A 191 11.97 -4.81 10.79
N GLY A 192 11.86 -6.12 10.97
CA GLY A 192 12.36 -6.79 12.18
C GLY A 192 13.87 -6.65 12.36
N ASN A 193 14.29 -6.52 13.62
CA ASN A 193 15.66 -6.41 14.12
C ASN A 193 16.44 -5.17 13.65
N VAL A 194 15.75 -4.08 13.28
CA VAL A 194 16.39 -2.83 12.89
C VAL A 194 15.67 -1.63 13.49
N ASP A 195 16.43 -0.63 13.91
CA ASP A 195 15.89 0.63 14.40
C ASP A 195 15.21 1.40 13.24
N ARG A 196 13.99 1.88 13.50
CA ARG A 196 13.18 2.63 12.53
C ARG A 196 12.47 3.81 13.18
N TYR A 197 12.31 4.89 12.43
CA TYR A 197 11.48 6.02 12.83
C TYR A 197 10.01 5.70 12.59
N ALA A 198 9.21 5.96 13.62
CA ALA A 198 7.78 5.78 13.56
C ALA A 198 7.06 7.01 14.12
N PHE A 199 5.81 7.18 13.71
CA PHE A 199 4.83 7.99 14.40
C PHE A 199 3.94 7.03 15.19
N SER A 200 3.94 7.16 16.51
CA SER A 200 3.24 6.24 17.40
C SER A 200 1.98 6.87 17.99
N VAL A 201 0.90 6.10 17.98
CA VAL A 201 -0.29 6.34 18.77
C VAL A 201 -0.28 5.36 19.93
N LEU A 202 -0.23 5.90 21.16
CA LEU A 202 -0.10 5.12 22.39
C LEU A 202 -1.38 5.27 23.19
N TRP A 203 -1.99 4.15 23.60
CA TRP A 203 -3.18 4.13 24.45
C TRP A 203 -2.89 3.45 25.77
N GLU A 204 -3.54 3.96 26.82
CA GLU A 204 -3.81 3.17 28.02
C GLU A 204 -5.22 2.56 27.88
N VAL A 205 -5.29 1.23 27.93
CA VAL A 205 -6.52 0.47 27.70
C VAL A 205 -6.76 -0.49 28.86
N THR A 206 -7.98 -0.54 29.39
CA THR A 206 -8.34 -1.54 30.42
C THR A 206 -8.38 -2.95 29.85
N PRO A 207 -8.32 -4.01 30.68
CA PRO A 207 -8.56 -5.36 30.21
C PRO A 207 -9.90 -5.53 29.48
N GLU A 208 -10.91 -4.71 29.78
CA GLU A 208 -12.24 -4.66 29.18
C GLU A 208 -12.31 -3.94 27.82
N ALA A 209 -11.17 -3.46 27.31
CA ALA A 209 -11.03 -2.68 26.09
C ALA A 209 -11.63 -1.25 26.16
N ASP A 210 -11.64 -0.64 27.35
CA ASP A 210 -11.96 0.77 27.51
C ASP A 210 -10.70 1.62 27.40
N ILE A 211 -10.77 2.69 26.60
CA ILE A 211 -9.65 3.60 26.38
C ILE A 211 -9.66 4.66 27.49
N ILE A 212 -8.59 4.70 28.28
CA ILE A 212 -8.41 5.65 29.39
C ILE A 212 -7.74 6.93 28.91
N ASP A 213 -6.63 6.80 28.19
CA ASP A 213 -5.86 7.93 27.67
C ASP A 213 -5.25 7.62 26.30
N VAL A 214 -4.88 8.67 25.56
CA VAL A 214 -4.17 8.57 24.29
C VAL A 214 -3.12 9.65 24.12
N ASP A 215 -1.95 9.23 23.62
CA ASP A 215 -0.82 10.09 23.33
C ASP A 215 -0.30 9.86 21.90
N PHE A 216 0.26 10.92 21.30
CA PHE A 216 0.76 10.94 19.93
C PHE A 216 2.20 11.45 19.92
N ARG A 217 3.15 10.61 19.48
CA ARG A 217 4.58 10.97 19.50
C ARG A 217 5.32 10.52 18.26
N LYS A 218 6.32 11.28 17.86
CA LYS A 218 7.40 10.78 17.00
C LYS A 218 8.33 9.93 17.85
N THR A 219 8.68 8.74 17.36
CA THR A 219 9.41 7.74 18.14
C THR A 219 10.49 7.06 17.31
N ILE A 220 11.34 6.34 18.04
CA ILE A 220 12.28 5.35 17.50
C ILE A 220 11.87 4.01 18.06
N ILE A 221 11.65 3.03 17.18
CA ILE A 221 11.27 1.67 17.56
C ILE A 221 12.28 0.66 17.05
N HIS A 222 12.32 -0.49 17.70
CA HIS A 222 13.06 -1.67 17.27
C HIS A 222 12.07 -2.82 17.20
N SER A 223 11.65 -3.20 15.99
CA SER A 223 10.72 -4.32 15.82
C SER A 223 11.44 -5.62 16.16
N ILE A 224 10.98 -6.38 17.16
CA ILE A 224 11.60 -7.65 17.56
C ILE A 224 11.24 -8.80 16.61
N ALA A 225 10.18 -8.64 15.81
CA ALA A 225 9.72 -9.64 14.86
C ALA A 225 8.87 -9.03 13.74
N ALA A 226 9.04 -9.53 12.53
CA ALA A 226 8.12 -9.32 11.41
C ALA A 226 7.42 -10.64 11.11
N LEU A 227 6.15 -10.75 11.47
CA LEU A 227 5.37 -11.98 11.40
C LEU A 227 4.49 -11.98 10.16
N THR A 228 4.27 -13.16 9.59
CA THR A 228 3.15 -13.37 8.66
C THR A 228 1.85 -13.59 9.42
N TYR A 229 0.70 -13.33 8.79
CA TYR A 229 -0.62 -13.65 9.40
C TYR A 229 -0.72 -15.09 9.92
N GLN A 230 -0.16 -16.06 9.19
CA GLN A 230 -0.17 -17.46 9.60
C GLN A 230 0.71 -17.71 10.84
N GLN A 231 1.86 -17.05 10.92
CA GLN A 231 2.74 -17.14 12.10
C GLN A 231 2.08 -16.49 13.33
N ALA A 232 1.48 -15.31 13.16
CA ALA A 232 0.74 -14.64 14.22
C ALA A 232 -0.46 -15.48 14.69
N GLN A 233 -1.21 -16.11 13.78
CA GLN A 233 -2.28 -17.05 14.15
C GLN A 233 -1.73 -18.22 14.96
N GLY A 234 -0.58 -18.78 14.56
CA GLY A 234 0.10 -19.83 15.31
C GLY A 234 0.42 -19.41 16.76
N LEU A 235 0.85 -18.16 16.99
CA LEU A 235 1.08 -17.64 18.34
C LEU A 235 -0.21 -17.45 19.13
N ILE A 236 -1.32 -17.08 18.48
CA ILE A 236 -2.64 -16.96 19.12
C ILE A 236 -3.13 -18.33 19.61
N ASP A 237 -2.95 -19.38 18.79
CA ASP A 237 -3.50 -20.71 19.03
C ASP A 237 -2.66 -21.55 20.02
N GLN A 238 -1.40 -21.19 20.25
CA GLN A 238 -0.52 -21.88 21.19
C GLN A 238 -1.00 -21.73 22.65
N PRO A 239 -0.63 -22.65 23.57
CA PRO A 239 -0.85 -22.46 25.01
C PRO A 239 -0.14 -21.21 25.55
N ASP A 240 -0.60 -20.68 26.67
CA ASP A 240 0.07 -19.53 27.31
C ASP A 240 1.42 -19.94 27.87
N ASP A 241 2.47 -19.25 27.41
CA ASP A 241 3.82 -19.32 27.95
C ASP A 241 4.25 -17.91 28.42
N PRO A 242 4.35 -17.67 29.74
CA PRO A 242 4.81 -16.39 30.28
C PRO A 242 6.22 -15.99 29.84
N ALA A 243 7.06 -16.94 29.40
CA ALA A 243 8.41 -16.65 28.91
C ALA A 243 8.43 -16.12 27.47
N ASP A 244 7.36 -16.36 26.68
CA ASP A 244 7.27 -15.89 25.31
C ASP A 244 6.64 -14.50 25.24
N ILE A 245 7.51 -13.49 25.17
CA ILE A 245 7.13 -12.09 25.06
C ILE A 245 6.33 -11.81 23.78
N GLN A 246 6.66 -12.48 22.66
CA GLN A 246 6.00 -12.28 21.38
C GLN A 246 4.58 -12.86 21.43
N ALA A 247 4.45 -14.12 21.84
CA ALA A 247 3.14 -14.76 21.98
C ALA A 247 2.26 -13.99 22.98
N GLY A 248 2.82 -13.59 24.12
CA GLY A 248 2.11 -12.80 25.12
C GLY A 248 1.57 -11.49 24.56
N ALA A 249 2.38 -10.75 23.79
CA ALA A 249 1.94 -9.50 23.16
C ALA A 249 0.83 -9.72 22.12
N VAL A 250 1.02 -10.68 21.20
CA VAL A 250 0.04 -11.01 20.17
C VAL A 250 -1.29 -11.46 20.76
N LYS A 251 -1.27 -12.30 21.81
CA LYS A 251 -2.50 -12.78 22.46
C LYS A 251 -3.27 -11.68 23.18
N ARG A 252 -2.57 -10.76 23.86
CA ARG A 252 -3.23 -9.59 24.48
C ARG A 252 -3.87 -8.70 23.42
N LEU A 253 -3.16 -8.43 22.32
CA LEU A 253 -3.71 -7.71 21.17
C LEU A 253 -4.94 -8.43 20.58
N ALA A 254 -4.88 -9.75 20.38
CA ALA A 254 -6.01 -10.54 19.87
C ALA A 254 -7.24 -10.45 20.79
N SER A 255 -7.02 -10.57 22.10
CA SER A 255 -8.09 -10.46 23.11
C SER A 255 -8.78 -9.09 23.08
N LEU A 256 -8.01 -8.01 22.99
CA LEU A 256 -8.54 -6.65 22.86
C LEU A 256 -9.26 -6.45 21.52
N ALA A 257 -8.69 -6.94 20.40
CA ALA A 257 -9.29 -6.84 19.08
C ALA A 257 -10.67 -7.51 19.02
N ARG A 258 -10.85 -8.70 19.63
CA ARG A 258 -12.17 -9.35 19.75
C ARG A 258 -13.21 -8.42 20.41
N LYS A 259 -12.81 -7.71 21.47
CA LYS A 259 -13.69 -6.79 22.22
C LYS A 259 -14.00 -5.53 21.41
N PHE A 260 -13.01 -4.93 20.76
CA PHE A 260 -13.23 -3.79 19.86
C PHE A 260 -14.16 -4.15 18.71
N ARG A 261 -13.93 -5.31 18.08
CA ARG A 261 -14.78 -5.81 17.01
C ARG A 261 -16.22 -6.03 17.46
N ALA A 262 -16.42 -6.66 18.62
CA ALA A 262 -17.76 -6.90 19.17
C ALA A 262 -18.53 -5.58 19.38
N ARG A 263 -17.88 -4.58 20.01
CA ARG A 263 -18.46 -3.24 20.21
C ARG A 263 -18.75 -2.52 18.88
N ARG A 264 -17.86 -2.66 17.90
CA ARG A 264 -18.02 -2.07 16.56
C ARG A 264 -19.22 -2.66 15.82
N ILE A 265 -19.40 -3.98 15.88
CA ILE A 265 -20.56 -4.67 15.29
C ILE A 265 -21.86 -4.28 16.02
N GLU A 266 -21.85 -4.23 17.35
CA GLU A 266 -22.99 -3.79 18.16
C GLU A 266 -23.39 -2.34 17.83
N ALA A 267 -22.42 -1.47 17.55
CA ALA A 267 -22.65 -0.11 17.08
C ALA A 267 -23.16 0.00 15.63
N GLY A 268 -23.38 -1.13 14.94
CA GLY A 268 -23.99 -1.18 13.60
C GLY A 268 -23.00 -1.19 12.44
N ALA A 269 -21.74 -1.55 12.67
CA ALA A 269 -20.77 -1.65 11.58
C ALA A 269 -21.12 -2.78 10.59
N LEU A 270 -20.96 -2.48 9.30
CA LEU A 270 -21.14 -3.46 8.23
C LEU A 270 -19.80 -4.09 7.86
N THR A 271 -19.76 -5.41 7.73
CA THR A 271 -18.63 -6.14 7.16
C THR A 271 -19.01 -6.62 5.77
N LEU A 272 -18.51 -5.95 4.74
CA LEU A 272 -18.74 -6.32 3.34
C LEU A 272 -17.51 -7.08 2.83
N ALA A 273 -17.55 -8.40 2.93
CA ALA A 273 -16.48 -9.24 2.39
C ALA A 273 -16.67 -9.41 0.88
N SER A 274 -15.66 -9.00 0.10
CA SER A 274 -15.52 -9.42 -1.28
C SER A 274 -14.58 -10.63 -1.32
N PRO A 275 -14.93 -11.74 -2.00
CA PRO A 275 -14.02 -12.86 -2.16
C PRO A 275 -12.81 -12.42 -2.99
N GLU A 276 -11.66 -12.32 -2.35
CA GLU A 276 -10.39 -12.07 -3.02
C GLU A 276 -9.74 -13.39 -3.45
N VAL A 277 -9.23 -13.40 -4.68
CA VAL A 277 -8.48 -14.53 -5.25
C VAL A 277 -7.01 -14.17 -5.38
N LYS A 278 -6.15 -15.11 -5.04
CA LYS A 278 -4.70 -15.02 -5.17
C LYS A 278 -4.22 -16.00 -6.24
N PHE A 279 -3.47 -15.49 -7.21
CA PHE A 279 -2.80 -16.33 -8.20
C PHE A 279 -1.48 -16.86 -7.63
N VAL A 280 -1.26 -18.16 -7.76
CA VAL A 280 0.07 -18.76 -7.55
C VAL A 280 0.81 -18.64 -8.87
N LEU A 281 1.97 -18.00 -8.84
CA LEU A 281 2.79 -17.79 -10.03
C LEU A 281 4.00 -18.71 -10.00
N ASP A 282 4.37 -19.24 -11.16
CA ASP A 282 5.66 -19.90 -11.38
C ASP A 282 6.81 -18.90 -11.18
N SER A 283 7.87 -19.30 -10.48
CA SER A 283 8.93 -18.40 -10.04
C SER A 283 9.82 -17.88 -11.17
N GLU A 284 9.93 -18.61 -12.29
CA GLU A 284 10.74 -18.19 -13.44
C GLU A 284 9.92 -17.44 -14.47
N SER A 285 8.79 -18.02 -14.90
CA SER A 285 7.97 -17.48 -15.99
C SER A 285 6.95 -16.43 -15.52
N LEU A 286 6.68 -16.34 -14.21
CA LEU A 286 5.62 -15.53 -13.62
C LEU A 286 4.25 -15.79 -14.28
N ASN A 287 4.03 -17.02 -14.77
CA ASN A 287 2.76 -17.48 -15.30
C ASN A 287 1.92 -18.08 -14.17
N PRO A 288 0.59 -17.86 -14.16
CA PRO A 288 -0.27 -18.42 -13.14
C PRO A 288 -0.34 -19.94 -13.28
N THR A 289 -0.04 -20.66 -12.20
CA THR A 289 -0.12 -22.11 -12.09
C THR A 289 -1.37 -22.56 -11.33
N ASP A 290 -1.88 -21.74 -10.43
CA ASP A 290 -3.05 -22.03 -9.61
C ASP A 290 -3.78 -20.73 -9.19
N VAL A 291 -5.04 -20.86 -8.76
CA VAL A 291 -5.85 -19.78 -8.21
C VAL A 291 -6.45 -20.24 -6.89
N GLN A 292 -6.15 -19.51 -5.82
CA GLN A 292 -6.56 -19.85 -4.47
C GLN A 292 -7.39 -18.72 -3.87
N ALA A 293 -8.38 -19.07 -3.03
CA ALA A 293 -9.09 -18.07 -2.24
C ALA A 293 -8.17 -17.51 -1.15
N TYR A 294 -8.26 -16.21 -0.87
CA TYR A 294 -7.53 -15.61 0.24
C TYR A 294 -8.12 -16.08 1.58
N ALA A 295 -7.33 -16.79 2.38
CA ALA A 295 -7.74 -17.25 3.70
C ALA A 295 -7.69 -16.07 4.70
N LEU A 296 -8.81 -15.82 5.38
CA LEU A 296 -8.90 -14.82 6.44
C LEU A 296 -8.66 -15.49 7.79
N PHE A 297 -7.62 -15.05 8.51
CA PHE A 297 -7.28 -15.48 9.85
C PHE A 297 -7.82 -14.49 10.90
N GLU A 298 -7.87 -14.91 12.16
CA GLU A 298 -8.16 -13.98 13.26
C GLU A 298 -7.07 -12.90 13.37
N ALA A 299 -5.83 -13.24 13.06
CA ALA A 299 -4.72 -12.28 12.97
C ALA A 299 -5.01 -11.13 11.98
N ASN A 300 -5.77 -11.36 10.89
CA ASN A 300 -6.19 -10.27 9.99
C ASN A 300 -7.12 -9.30 10.71
N ALA A 301 -8.10 -9.81 11.44
CA ALA A 301 -9.03 -9.00 12.21
C ALA A 301 -8.33 -8.26 13.37
N LEU A 302 -7.29 -8.86 13.96
CA LEU A 302 -6.46 -8.22 14.98
C LEU A 302 -5.86 -6.91 14.44
N VAL A 303 -5.15 -6.98 13.32
CA VAL A 303 -4.53 -5.80 12.70
C VAL A 303 -5.60 -4.79 12.28
N GLU A 304 -6.69 -5.25 11.64
CA GLU A 304 -7.82 -4.41 11.20
C GLU A 304 -8.36 -3.53 12.35
N GLU A 305 -8.68 -4.12 13.50
CA GLU A 305 -9.30 -3.37 14.61
C GLU A 305 -8.35 -2.30 15.19
N PHE A 306 -7.04 -2.57 15.27
CA PHE A 306 -6.08 -1.58 15.74
C PHE A 306 -5.82 -0.47 14.71
N MET A 307 -5.80 -0.78 13.42
CA MET A 307 -5.71 0.25 12.37
C MET A 307 -6.96 1.14 12.35
N LEU A 308 -8.16 0.55 12.51
CA LEU A 308 -9.40 1.31 12.66
C LEU A 308 -9.35 2.21 13.90
N LEU A 309 -8.89 1.69 15.04
CA LEU A 309 -8.75 2.46 16.27
C LEU A 309 -7.77 3.63 16.11
N ALA A 310 -6.61 3.38 15.48
CA ALA A 310 -5.63 4.41 15.16
C ALA A 310 -6.24 5.52 14.29
N ASN A 311 -6.88 5.14 13.18
CA ASN A 311 -7.50 6.07 12.24
C ASN A 311 -8.59 6.93 12.91
N VAL A 312 -9.51 6.32 13.66
CA VAL A 312 -10.56 7.05 14.37
C VAL A 312 -9.97 8.02 15.41
N THR A 313 -8.93 7.59 16.12
CA THR A 313 -8.31 8.41 17.17
C THR A 313 -7.53 9.59 16.58
N VAL A 314 -6.77 9.38 15.51
CA VAL A 314 -6.09 10.44 14.76
C VAL A 314 -7.11 11.38 14.13
N ALA A 315 -8.18 10.88 13.49
CA ALA A 315 -9.23 11.69 12.89
C ALA A 315 -9.87 12.65 13.90
N LYS A 316 -10.18 12.16 15.11
CA LYS A 316 -10.68 13.01 16.21
C LYS A 316 -9.67 14.07 16.64
N LYS A 317 -8.38 13.73 16.70
CA LYS A 317 -7.31 14.66 17.10
C LYS A 317 -7.12 15.76 16.07
N ILE A 318 -7.02 15.41 14.78
CA ILE A 318 -6.82 16.39 13.70
C ILE A 318 -8.03 17.31 13.58
N LEU A 319 -9.27 16.80 13.69
CA LEU A 319 -10.48 17.62 13.63
C LEU A 319 -10.54 18.64 14.78
N ARG A 320 -10.14 18.23 16.00
CA ARG A 320 -10.09 19.14 17.14
C ARG A 320 -9.02 20.22 17.00
N HIS A 321 -7.88 19.89 16.37
CA HIS A 321 -6.76 20.81 16.24
C HIS A 321 -6.90 21.74 15.03
N TYR A 322 -7.48 21.22 13.94
CA TYR A 322 -7.72 21.92 12.68
C TYR A 322 -9.20 21.75 12.27
N PRO A 323 -10.13 22.46 12.92
CA PRO A 323 -11.57 22.27 12.68
C PRO A 323 -12.07 22.82 11.33
N THR A 324 -11.23 23.56 10.61
CA THR A 324 -11.61 24.31 9.39
C THR A 324 -10.71 24.02 8.19
N LEU A 325 -9.83 23.01 8.28
CA LEU A 325 -9.10 22.50 7.11
C LEU A 325 -10.01 21.59 6.28
#